data_AF-A0A2G6NZP4-F1
#
_entry.id   AF-A0A2G6NZP4-F1
#
_cell.length_a   1.000
_cell.length_b   1.000
_cell.length_c   1.000
_cell.angle_alpha   90.00
_cell.angle_beta   90.00
_cell.angle_gamma   90.00
#
_symmetry.space_group_name_H-M   'P 1'
#
loop_
_entity.id
_entity.type
_entity.pdbx_description
1 polymer ?
#
loop_
_entity_poly.entity_id
_entity_poly.type
_entity_poly.pdbx_seq_one_letter_code
_entity_poly.pdbx_strand_id
1 'polypeptide(L)'
;MSESIQDKNIIKRQLFVKRGVKKIESYRKDKLKGIKEERAMKWVLLFLLTIMISLSAEEGKIKKYQNKNLPKERIESLKAEKVCSFPSTIEIGNITLGEIEPNSIQRNSKGDLILYNDISKQLEIIDKNSKHIKSFLGRGKGPGEIQYFNGFFLGINDTIFVPASGNRKIIKFTPKGDFVKDIPLQETVPMKIKKCGDSYIGYGFTFTIESGNISRESILSLYDSKFNLIKNISFNKVEIKAKDGYDRFKGIYRFDTDDENKLIYIAIPSTDRYTIDLLNSDGEKIEEINRNYIRIKYTKEEIEKINKETKVIINGEIIKNTARFKPAIKNIFVSKSGKLWVENSIDTKRKEIPSYDVFENGKLITKVKKELVPENETILNRGGEIVTRDEDGSINIYEVK
;
A
#
# COMPACT_ATOMS: atom_id res chain seq x y z
N MET A 1 82.51 -51.28 32.21
CA MET A 1 82.39 -49.87 31.78
C MET A 1 82.88 -49.74 30.34
N SER A 2 82.03 -50.02 29.34
CA SER A 2 82.30 -49.68 27.93
C SER A 2 81.08 -49.95 27.02
N GLU A 3 79.89 -49.46 27.39
CA GLU A 3 78.67 -49.69 26.58
C GLU A 3 77.73 -48.48 26.44
N SER A 4 78.15 -47.25 26.77
CA SER A 4 77.23 -46.09 26.81
C SER A 4 77.45 -44.99 25.76
N ILE A 5 78.31 -45.22 24.75
CA ILE A 5 78.66 -44.18 23.76
C ILE A 5 77.95 -44.39 22.40
N GLN A 6 77.49 -45.60 22.08
CA GLN A 6 76.85 -45.89 20.79
C GLN A 6 75.37 -45.46 20.73
N ASP A 7 74.66 -45.42 21.86
CA ASP A 7 73.23 -45.06 21.92
C ASP A 7 72.95 -43.55 21.84
N LYS A 8 73.87 -42.69 22.28
CA LYS A 8 73.63 -41.23 22.30
C LYS A 8 73.66 -40.57 20.92
N ASN A 9 74.32 -41.19 19.93
CA ASN A 9 74.42 -40.64 18.58
C ASN A 9 73.24 -41.04 17.67
N ILE A 10 72.60 -42.19 17.91
CA ILE A 10 71.41 -42.63 17.16
C ILE A 10 70.18 -41.81 17.58
N ILE A 11 70.03 -41.53 18.88
CA ILE A 11 68.91 -40.74 19.42
C ILE A 11 69.00 -39.27 18.96
N LYS A 12 70.19 -38.67 18.88
CA LYS A 12 70.37 -37.29 18.38
C LYS A 12 70.05 -37.16 16.89
N ARG A 13 70.40 -38.14 16.04
CA ARG A 13 70.06 -38.12 14.60
C ARG A 13 68.56 -38.28 14.36
N GLN A 14 67.86 -39.15 15.11
CA GLN A 14 66.40 -39.30 14.97
C GLN A 14 65.61 -38.06 15.46
N LEU A 15 66.08 -37.38 16.52
CA LEU A 15 65.46 -36.14 17.01
C LEU A 15 65.63 -34.95 16.07
N PHE A 16 66.77 -34.85 15.37
CA PHE A 16 67.02 -33.78 14.39
C PHE A 16 66.14 -33.94 13.13
N VAL A 17 65.98 -35.18 12.64
CA VAL A 17 65.10 -35.48 11.50
C VAL A 17 63.63 -35.26 11.86
N LYS A 18 63.16 -35.69 13.05
CA LYS A 18 61.77 -35.43 13.49
C LYS A 18 61.44 -33.95 13.68
N ARG A 19 62.39 -33.11 14.13
CA ARG A 19 62.19 -31.65 14.27
C ARG A 19 62.19 -30.93 12.91
N GLY A 20 63.04 -31.36 11.98
CA GLY A 20 63.05 -30.84 10.61
C GLY A 20 61.74 -31.14 9.85
N VAL A 21 61.24 -32.38 9.94
CA VAL A 21 59.99 -32.80 9.29
C VAL A 21 58.78 -32.06 9.87
N LYS A 22 58.68 -31.90 11.20
CA LYS A 22 57.58 -31.12 11.82
C LYS A 22 57.58 -29.65 11.41
N LYS A 23 58.76 -29.02 11.25
CA LYS A 23 58.88 -27.61 10.84
C LYS A 23 58.53 -27.41 9.36
N ILE A 24 58.88 -28.38 8.50
CA ILE A 24 58.49 -28.36 7.08
C ILE A 24 56.99 -28.63 6.92
N GLU A 25 56.41 -29.55 7.71
CA GLU A 25 54.96 -29.82 7.70
C GLU A 25 54.13 -28.64 8.23
N SER A 26 54.58 -27.95 9.28
CA SER A 26 53.88 -26.74 9.76
C SER A 26 53.97 -25.61 8.73
N TYR A 27 55.14 -25.38 8.13
CA TYR A 27 55.31 -24.39 7.08
C TYR A 27 54.48 -24.71 5.83
N ARG A 28 54.38 -25.99 5.44
CA ARG A 28 53.48 -26.44 4.35
C ARG A 28 52.01 -26.23 4.70
N LYS A 29 51.58 -26.53 5.94
CA LYS A 29 50.20 -26.33 6.39
C LYS A 29 49.81 -24.86 6.44
N ASP A 30 50.67 -23.99 6.95
CA ASP A 30 50.40 -22.54 7.03
C ASP A 30 50.36 -21.92 5.63
N LYS A 31 51.25 -22.33 4.73
CA LYS A 31 51.22 -21.88 3.32
C LYS A 31 49.98 -22.41 2.59
N LEU A 32 49.58 -23.66 2.81
CA LEU A 32 48.35 -24.24 2.25
C LEU A 32 47.08 -23.59 2.83
N LYS A 33 47.09 -23.18 4.11
CA LYS A 33 46.01 -22.46 4.76
C LYS A 33 45.88 -21.04 4.20
N GLY A 34 46.99 -20.31 4.07
CA GLY A 34 47.02 -19.01 3.41
C GLY A 34 46.56 -19.06 1.94
N ILE A 35 46.97 -20.08 1.18
CA ILE A 35 46.49 -20.30 -0.21
C ILE A 35 44.98 -20.62 -0.24
N LYS A 36 44.46 -21.40 0.72
CA LYS A 36 43.03 -21.69 0.85
C LYS A 36 42.22 -20.46 1.24
N GLU A 37 42.72 -19.65 2.18
CA GLU A 37 42.11 -18.39 2.60
C GLU A 37 42.11 -17.35 1.47
N GLU A 38 43.21 -17.23 0.72
CA GLU A 38 43.28 -16.35 -0.45
C GLU A 38 42.35 -16.80 -1.58
N ARG A 39 42.25 -18.12 -1.83
CA ARG A 39 41.27 -18.67 -2.78
C ARG A 39 39.83 -18.46 -2.31
N ALA A 40 39.54 -18.70 -1.03
CA ALA A 40 38.22 -18.45 -0.46
C ALA A 40 37.83 -16.97 -0.55
N MET A 41 38.78 -16.07 -0.25
CA MET A 41 38.57 -14.62 -0.36
C MET A 41 38.36 -14.18 -1.82
N LYS A 42 39.07 -14.79 -2.78
CA LYS A 42 38.80 -14.61 -4.22
C LYS A 42 37.39 -15.07 -4.62
N TRP A 43 36.91 -16.22 -4.10
CA TRP A 43 35.55 -16.69 -4.36
C TRP A 43 34.48 -15.81 -3.71
N VAL A 44 34.71 -15.30 -2.49
CA VAL A 44 33.82 -14.35 -1.83
C VAL A 44 33.77 -13.02 -2.60
N LEU A 45 34.92 -12.51 -3.05
CA LEU A 45 34.97 -11.30 -3.88
C LEU A 45 34.29 -11.50 -5.23
N LEU A 46 34.48 -12.66 -5.88
CA LEU A 46 33.80 -13.00 -7.13
C LEU A 46 32.29 -13.11 -6.92
N PHE A 47 31.84 -13.72 -5.82
CA PHE A 47 30.43 -13.81 -5.45
C PHE A 47 29.81 -12.44 -5.16
N LEU A 48 30.49 -11.59 -4.39
CA LEU A 48 30.09 -10.20 -4.17
C LEU A 48 30.06 -9.39 -5.47
N LEU A 49 31.02 -9.59 -6.36
CA LEU A 49 31.06 -8.96 -7.67
C LEU A 49 29.89 -9.45 -8.55
N THR A 50 29.55 -10.74 -8.54
CA THR A 50 28.37 -11.26 -9.25
C THR A 50 27.06 -10.75 -8.67
N ILE A 51 26.98 -10.53 -7.34
CA ILE A 51 25.84 -9.90 -6.70
C ILE A 51 25.75 -8.42 -7.11
N MET A 52 26.87 -7.68 -7.11
CA MET A 52 26.89 -6.29 -7.54
C MET A 52 26.56 -6.13 -9.02
N ILE A 53 27.07 -7.01 -9.89
CA ILE A 53 26.74 -7.02 -11.33
C ILE A 53 25.27 -7.38 -11.52
N SER A 54 24.73 -8.35 -10.78
CA SER A 54 23.30 -8.71 -10.85
C SER A 54 22.39 -7.58 -10.35
N LEU A 55 22.72 -6.95 -9.22
CA LEU A 55 22.01 -5.77 -8.68
C LEU A 55 22.06 -4.58 -9.66
N SER A 56 23.22 -4.34 -10.28
CA SER A 56 23.39 -3.28 -11.29
C SER A 56 22.63 -3.60 -12.59
N ALA A 57 22.57 -4.86 -12.99
CA ALA A 57 21.78 -5.31 -14.13
C ALA A 57 20.26 -5.23 -13.86
N GLU A 58 19.83 -5.43 -12.62
CA GLU A 58 18.45 -5.20 -12.17
C GLU A 58 18.10 -3.70 -12.17
N GLU A 59 19.00 -2.83 -11.69
CA GLU A 59 18.84 -1.38 -11.77
C GLU A 59 18.74 -0.86 -13.22
N GLY A 60 19.36 -1.56 -14.18
CA GLY A 60 19.26 -1.26 -15.61
C GLY A 60 17.96 -1.71 -16.30
N LYS A 61 17.12 -2.53 -15.65
CA LYS A 61 15.83 -3.00 -16.19
C LYS A 61 14.65 -2.11 -15.84
N ILE A 62 14.73 -1.36 -14.73
CA ILE A 62 13.64 -0.49 -14.28
C ILE A 62 13.64 0.80 -15.10
N LYS A 63 12.57 1.04 -15.84
CA LYS A 63 12.43 2.27 -16.63
C LYS A 63 12.11 3.45 -15.73
N LYS A 64 12.98 4.46 -15.71
CA LYS A 64 12.82 5.66 -14.86
C LYS A 64 12.34 6.86 -15.67
N TYR A 65 11.31 7.55 -15.18
CA TYR A 65 10.80 8.78 -15.76
C TYR A 65 11.05 9.94 -14.82
N GLN A 66 11.86 10.91 -15.26
CA GLN A 66 12.03 12.18 -14.57
C GLN A 66 11.20 13.25 -15.28
N ASN A 67 10.02 13.54 -14.74
CA ASN A 67 9.11 14.51 -15.32
C ASN A 67 9.43 15.94 -14.87
N LYS A 68 9.41 16.89 -15.82
CA LYS A 68 9.46 18.32 -15.51
C LYS A 68 8.09 18.78 -15.02
N ASN A 69 8.07 19.72 -14.08
CA ASN A 69 6.81 20.33 -13.64
C ASN A 69 6.19 21.15 -14.78
N LEU A 70 4.88 20.98 -15.00
CA LEU A 70 4.14 21.79 -15.96
C LEU A 70 3.86 23.20 -15.42
N PRO A 71 3.89 24.23 -16.29
CA PRO A 71 3.51 25.61 -15.95
C PRO A 71 2.10 25.71 -15.37
N LYS A 72 1.83 26.76 -14.59
CA LYS A 72 0.52 26.95 -13.93
C LYS A 72 -0.61 27.27 -14.92
N GLU A 73 -0.26 27.78 -16.09
CA GLU A 73 -1.16 28.15 -17.17
C GLU A 73 -1.68 26.92 -17.94
N ARG A 74 -1.07 25.74 -17.74
CA ARG A 74 -1.46 24.46 -18.36
C ARG A 74 -2.25 23.59 -17.38
N ILE A 75 -3.22 24.18 -16.69
CA ILE A 75 -4.17 23.44 -15.87
C ILE A 75 -5.53 23.45 -16.57
N GLU A 76 -5.93 22.28 -17.04
CA GLU A 76 -7.21 22.06 -17.69
C GLU A 76 -8.34 21.90 -16.67
N SER A 77 -9.58 22.13 -17.10
CA SER A 77 -10.76 21.79 -16.30
C SER A 77 -10.98 20.28 -16.28
N LEU A 78 -11.48 19.76 -15.16
CA LEU A 78 -11.83 18.35 -15.06
C LEU A 78 -12.98 18.02 -15.99
N LYS A 79 -12.76 17.04 -16.85
CA LYS A 79 -13.78 16.48 -17.73
C LYS A 79 -14.25 15.16 -17.14
N ALA A 80 -15.46 15.15 -16.62
CA ALA A 80 -16.12 13.95 -16.14
C ALA A 80 -17.52 13.87 -16.74
N GLU A 81 -17.98 12.68 -17.08
CA GLU A 81 -19.32 12.43 -17.61
C GLU A 81 -20.18 11.81 -16.53
N LYS A 82 -21.36 12.38 -16.27
CA LYS A 82 -22.34 11.79 -15.36
C LYS A 82 -22.88 10.51 -16.00
N VAL A 83 -22.67 9.38 -15.33
CA VAL A 83 -23.08 8.05 -15.84
C VAL A 83 -24.39 7.59 -15.24
N CYS A 84 -24.63 7.91 -13.97
CA CYS A 84 -25.91 7.65 -13.32
C CYS A 84 -26.14 8.62 -12.16
N SER A 85 -27.41 8.73 -11.78
CA SER A 85 -27.90 9.55 -10.68
C SER A 85 -28.98 8.77 -9.92
N PHE A 86 -28.92 8.84 -8.60
CA PHE A 86 -29.87 8.18 -7.71
C PHE A 86 -30.49 9.25 -6.80
N PRO A 87 -31.83 9.40 -6.82
CA PRO A 87 -32.51 10.36 -5.96
C PRO A 87 -32.19 10.13 -4.48
N SER A 88 -32.08 11.21 -3.71
CA SER A 88 -31.87 11.12 -2.27
C SER A 88 -33.01 10.39 -1.56
N THR A 89 -34.22 10.45 -2.12
CA THR A 89 -35.48 9.93 -1.56
C THR A 89 -35.66 8.41 -1.64
N ILE A 90 -34.69 7.67 -2.22
CA ILE A 90 -34.78 6.20 -2.26
C ILE A 90 -34.79 5.65 -0.84
N GLU A 91 -35.85 4.93 -0.49
CA GLU A 91 -36.01 4.32 0.84
C GLU A 91 -35.13 3.06 0.98
N ILE A 92 -34.43 2.98 2.11
CA ILE A 92 -33.53 1.90 2.49
C ILE A 92 -33.81 1.54 3.94
N GLY A 93 -34.83 0.70 4.14
CA GLY A 93 -35.35 0.44 5.49
C GLY A 93 -35.97 1.71 6.07
N ASN A 94 -35.40 2.23 7.15
CA ASN A 94 -35.92 3.40 7.87
C ASN A 94 -35.21 4.72 7.53
N ILE A 95 -34.31 4.71 6.54
CA ILE A 95 -33.58 5.90 6.09
C ILE A 95 -33.70 6.05 4.58
N THR A 96 -33.20 7.17 4.10
CA THR A 96 -33.12 7.48 2.67
C THR A 96 -31.67 7.41 2.17
N LEU A 97 -31.48 7.23 0.86
CA LEU A 97 -30.14 7.22 0.25
C LEU A 97 -29.36 8.51 0.54
N GLY A 98 -30.04 9.66 0.66
CA GLY A 98 -29.40 10.94 0.97
C GLY A 98 -28.65 10.96 2.30
N GLU A 99 -28.98 10.07 3.22
CA GLU A 99 -28.32 9.93 4.53
C GLU A 99 -27.08 9.01 4.48
N ILE A 100 -26.88 8.24 3.40
CA ILE A 100 -25.78 7.28 3.27
C ILE A 100 -24.50 7.97 2.82
N GLU A 101 -23.45 7.85 3.63
CA GLU A 101 -22.14 8.44 3.32
C GLU A 101 -21.60 7.93 1.96
N PRO A 102 -21.20 8.83 1.03
CA PRO A 102 -20.71 8.43 -0.30
C PRO A 102 -19.52 7.48 -0.25
N ASN A 103 -18.71 7.56 0.82
CA ASN A 103 -17.55 6.68 1.04
C ASN A 103 -17.92 5.19 1.15
N SER A 104 -19.18 4.89 1.43
CA SER A 104 -19.73 3.56 1.65
C SER A 104 -20.47 2.99 0.44
N ILE A 105 -20.43 3.66 -0.72
CA ILE A 105 -21.15 3.28 -1.94
C ILE A 105 -20.17 2.72 -2.98
N GLN A 106 -20.56 1.65 -3.67
CA GLN A 106 -19.90 1.12 -4.87
C GLN A 106 -20.94 0.72 -5.92
N ARG A 107 -20.58 0.87 -7.20
CA ARG A 107 -21.42 0.45 -8.32
C ARG A 107 -20.86 -0.84 -8.93
N ASN A 108 -21.72 -1.82 -9.17
CA ASN A 108 -21.32 -3.04 -9.88
C ASN A 108 -21.36 -2.86 -11.41
N SER A 109 -20.91 -3.87 -12.17
CA SER A 109 -20.91 -3.80 -13.65
C SER A 109 -22.31 -3.70 -14.28
N LYS A 110 -23.38 -4.03 -13.54
CA LYS A 110 -24.78 -3.88 -13.99
C LYS A 110 -25.35 -2.49 -13.77
N GLY A 111 -24.63 -1.64 -13.04
CA GLY A 111 -25.09 -0.31 -12.63
C GLY A 111 -25.88 -0.29 -11.33
N ASP A 112 -25.96 -1.41 -10.59
CA ASP A 112 -26.59 -1.44 -9.28
C ASP A 112 -25.64 -0.82 -8.24
N LEU A 113 -26.20 -0.12 -7.25
CA LEU A 113 -25.47 0.33 -6.08
C LEU A 113 -25.44 -0.76 -5.02
N ILE A 114 -24.25 -0.96 -4.46
CA ILE A 114 -24.04 -1.64 -3.19
C ILE A 114 -23.60 -0.59 -2.21
N LEU A 115 -24.24 -0.53 -1.05
CA LEU A 115 -23.89 0.42 -0.01
C LEU A 115 -23.97 -0.20 1.37
N TYR A 116 -23.33 0.43 2.34
CA TYR A 116 -23.45 0.03 3.73
C TYR A 116 -24.35 1.00 4.49
N ASN A 117 -25.46 0.47 5.01
CA ASN A 117 -26.36 1.21 5.87
C ASN A 117 -25.82 1.17 7.30
N ASP A 118 -25.31 2.31 7.77
CA ASP A 118 -24.72 2.42 9.09
C ASP A 118 -25.74 2.33 10.23
N ILE A 119 -27.04 2.46 9.97
CA ILE A 119 -28.08 2.31 10.99
C ILE A 119 -28.48 0.85 11.14
N SER A 120 -28.83 0.17 10.03
CA SER A 120 -29.17 -1.26 10.06
C SER A 120 -27.94 -2.15 10.26
N LYS A 121 -26.73 -1.62 10.01
CA LYS A 121 -25.45 -2.35 10.02
C LYS A 121 -25.42 -3.47 8.97
N GLN A 122 -26.06 -3.24 7.83
CA GLN A 122 -26.20 -4.17 6.72
C GLN A 122 -25.61 -3.59 5.43
N LEU A 123 -25.24 -4.46 4.50
CA LEU A 123 -25.05 -4.10 3.10
C LEU A 123 -26.38 -4.17 2.37
N GLU A 124 -26.60 -3.23 1.46
CA GLU A 124 -27.83 -3.02 0.72
C GLU A 124 -27.51 -3.03 -0.78
N ILE A 125 -28.36 -3.66 -1.59
CA ILE A 125 -28.29 -3.60 -3.05
C ILE A 125 -29.49 -2.83 -3.58
N ILE A 126 -29.24 -1.78 -4.37
CA ILE A 126 -30.25 -0.97 -5.06
C ILE A 126 -29.99 -1.10 -6.55
N ASP A 127 -31.00 -1.51 -7.33
CA ASP A 127 -30.83 -1.63 -8.77
C ASP A 127 -30.63 -0.26 -9.43
N LYS A 128 -30.15 -0.27 -10.67
CA LYS A 128 -29.99 0.96 -11.48
C LYS A 128 -31.29 1.77 -11.69
N ASN A 129 -32.45 1.19 -11.42
CA ASN A 129 -33.76 1.84 -11.51
C ASN A 129 -34.26 2.32 -10.14
N SER A 130 -33.35 2.44 -9.15
CA SER A 130 -33.64 2.94 -7.80
C SER A 130 -34.52 2.02 -6.95
N LYS A 131 -34.62 0.73 -7.28
CA LYS A 131 -35.37 -0.24 -6.47
C LYS A 131 -34.44 -0.99 -5.52
N HIS A 132 -34.78 -1.00 -4.23
CA HIS A 132 -34.13 -1.86 -3.24
C HIS A 132 -34.35 -3.35 -3.58
N ILE A 133 -33.26 -4.11 -3.66
CA ILE A 133 -33.26 -5.53 -4.03
C ILE A 133 -33.10 -6.41 -2.78
N LYS A 134 -32.12 -6.09 -1.93
CA LYS A 134 -31.72 -6.98 -0.83
C LYS A 134 -30.89 -6.28 0.24
N SER A 135 -31.13 -6.66 1.49
CA SER A 135 -30.30 -6.39 2.65
C SER A 135 -29.58 -7.67 3.09
N PHE A 136 -28.30 -7.58 3.42
CA PHE A 136 -27.48 -8.72 3.88
C PHE A 136 -26.33 -8.24 4.77
N LEU A 137 -25.47 -9.16 5.23
CA LEU A 137 -24.45 -8.95 6.28
C LEU A 137 -25.07 -8.80 7.68
N GLY A 138 -24.70 -9.69 8.60
CA GLY A 138 -25.17 -9.68 9.99
C GLY A 138 -24.09 -9.22 10.98
N ARG A 139 -24.50 -8.73 12.15
CA ARG A 139 -23.57 -8.46 13.26
C ARG A 139 -23.30 -9.73 14.04
N GLY A 140 -22.02 -10.01 14.30
CA GLY A 140 -21.63 -11.12 15.16
C GLY A 140 -20.28 -11.72 14.81
N LYS A 141 -20.09 -12.97 15.20
CA LYS A 141 -18.84 -13.72 15.00
C LYS A 141 -19.03 -14.99 14.16
N GLY A 142 -20.27 -15.36 13.86
CA GLY A 142 -20.61 -16.55 13.09
C GLY A 142 -20.21 -16.44 11.61
N PRO A 143 -20.43 -17.53 10.85
CA PRO A 143 -20.26 -17.54 9.41
C PRO A 143 -21.08 -16.41 8.74
N GLY A 144 -20.43 -15.59 7.91
CA GLY A 144 -21.12 -14.50 7.22
C GLY A 144 -21.41 -13.24 8.06
N GLU A 145 -21.02 -13.24 9.34
CA GLU A 145 -21.22 -12.11 10.26
C GLU A 145 -19.92 -11.33 10.52
N ILE A 146 -20.09 -10.05 10.87
CA ILE A 146 -19.00 -9.10 11.16
C ILE A 146 -19.21 -8.38 12.50
N GLN A 147 -18.13 -8.13 13.25
CA GLN A 147 -18.23 -7.33 14.47
C GLN A 147 -18.13 -5.83 14.19
N TYR A 148 -17.20 -5.45 13.32
CA TYR A 148 -16.90 -4.07 12.96
C TYR A 148 -16.76 -3.96 11.45
N PHE A 149 -17.58 -3.11 10.84
CA PHE A 149 -17.48 -2.85 9.42
C PHE A 149 -16.24 -2.01 9.11
N ASN A 150 -15.39 -2.51 8.21
CA ASN A 150 -14.17 -1.82 7.77
C ASN A 150 -14.25 -1.37 6.31
N GLY A 151 -15.43 -1.46 5.70
CA GLY A 151 -15.63 -1.32 4.26
C GLY A 151 -15.86 -2.66 3.57
N PHE A 152 -16.02 -2.59 2.26
CA PHE A 152 -16.15 -3.71 1.35
C PHE A 152 -15.52 -3.34 0.01
N PHE A 153 -15.38 -4.30 -0.88
CA PHE A 153 -14.99 -4.04 -2.27
C PHE A 153 -15.62 -5.07 -3.20
N LEU A 154 -15.77 -4.68 -4.46
CA LEU A 154 -16.16 -5.56 -5.55
C LEU A 154 -14.90 -6.17 -6.16
N GLY A 155 -14.85 -7.50 -6.22
CA GLY A 155 -13.77 -8.26 -6.85
C GLY A 155 -14.14 -8.76 -8.25
N ILE A 156 -13.49 -9.84 -8.68
CA ILE A 156 -13.77 -10.50 -9.97
C ILE A 156 -15.26 -10.88 -10.06
N ASN A 157 -15.89 -10.59 -11.19
CA ASN A 157 -17.31 -10.84 -11.48
C ASN A 157 -18.28 -10.22 -10.46
N ASP A 158 -17.96 -9.01 -9.97
CA ASP A 158 -18.73 -8.29 -8.94
C ASP A 158 -18.94 -9.08 -7.64
N THR A 159 -18.06 -10.06 -7.36
CA THR A 159 -18.07 -10.77 -6.08
C THR A 159 -17.86 -9.76 -4.95
N ILE A 160 -18.71 -9.78 -3.95
CA ILE A 160 -18.66 -8.81 -2.84
C ILE A 160 -17.78 -9.40 -1.73
N PHE A 161 -16.78 -8.65 -1.32
CA PHE A 161 -15.88 -9.02 -0.24
C PHE A 161 -15.91 -7.99 0.88
N VAL A 162 -16.04 -8.48 2.12
CA VAL A 162 -16.10 -7.64 3.32
C VAL A 162 -14.93 -8.02 4.24
N PRO A 163 -13.86 -7.19 4.31
CA PRO A 163 -12.81 -7.37 5.29
C PRO A 163 -13.36 -7.20 6.71
N ALA A 164 -13.26 -8.26 7.52
CA ALA A 164 -13.70 -8.29 8.90
C ALA A 164 -12.47 -8.36 9.81
N SER A 165 -11.79 -7.22 9.98
CA SER A 165 -10.47 -7.18 10.66
C SER A 165 -10.53 -7.68 12.11
N GLY A 166 -11.59 -7.35 12.86
CA GLY A 166 -11.83 -7.85 14.22
C GLY A 166 -12.06 -9.37 14.30
N ASN A 167 -12.48 -9.99 13.19
CA ASN A 167 -12.70 -11.43 13.07
C ASN A 167 -11.55 -12.13 12.32
N ARG A 168 -10.51 -11.39 11.91
CA ARG A 168 -9.35 -11.89 11.14
C ARG A 168 -9.75 -12.72 9.89
N LYS A 169 -10.75 -12.24 9.16
CA LYS A 169 -11.28 -12.91 7.97
C LYS A 169 -11.70 -11.92 6.88
N ILE A 170 -11.86 -12.40 5.67
CA ILE A 170 -12.64 -11.75 4.61
C ILE A 170 -13.91 -12.57 4.40
N ILE A 171 -15.06 -11.91 4.44
CA ILE A 171 -16.35 -12.54 4.15
C ILE A 171 -16.64 -12.41 2.66
N LYS A 172 -16.92 -13.52 1.99
CA LYS A 172 -17.24 -13.55 0.56
C LYS A 172 -18.74 -13.75 0.36
N PHE A 173 -19.33 -12.88 -0.47
CA PHE A 173 -20.71 -12.96 -0.93
C PHE A 173 -20.76 -13.04 -2.46
N THR A 174 -21.86 -13.58 -2.99
CA THR A 174 -22.18 -13.48 -4.42
C THR A 174 -22.50 -12.03 -4.80
N PRO A 175 -22.52 -11.68 -6.09
CA PRO A 175 -23.00 -10.37 -6.55
C PRO A 175 -24.46 -10.06 -6.16
N LYS A 176 -25.23 -11.09 -5.79
CA LYS A 176 -26.61 -10.98 -5.29
C LYS A 176 -26.68 -10.93 -3.76
N GLY A 177 -25.55 -10.78 -3.07
CA GLY A 177 -25.49 -10.70 -1.60
C GLY A 177 -25.76 -12.02 -0.87
N ASP A 178 -25.63 -13.17 -1.54
CA ASP A 178 -25.72 -14.47 -0.86
C ASP A 178 -24.37 -14.82 -0.23
N PHE A 179 -24.36 -15.25 1.03
CA PHE A 179 -23.14 -15.68 1.70
C PHE A 179 -22.53 -16.89 0.99
N VAL A 180 -21.22 -16.85 0.71
CA VAL A 180 -20.48 -17.95 0.10
C VAL A 180 -19.64 -18.66 1.14
N LYS A 181 -18.71 -17.94 1.78
CA LYS A 181 -17.82 -18.46 2.82
C LYS A 181 -17.07 -17.35 3.53
N ASP A 182 -16.52 -17.70 4.68
CA ASP A 182 -15.46 -16.95 5.34
C ASP A 182 -14.08 -17.41 4.83
N ILE A 183 -13.18 -16.46 4.59
CA ILE A 183 -11.78 -16.71 4.24
C ILE A 183 -10.93 -16.26 5.43
N PRO A 184 -10.42 -17.18 6.26
CA PRO A 184 -9.56 -16.83 7.38
C PRO A 184 -8.24 -16.25 6.88
N LEU A 185 -7.75 -15.21 7.55
CA LEU A 185 -6.45 -14.60 7.28
C LEU A 185 -5.55 -14.72 8.50
N GLN A 186 -4.37 -15.32 8.30
CA GLN A 186 -3.37 -15.47 9.36
C GLN A 186 -2.62 -14.15 9.61
N GLU A 187 -2.42 -13.36 8.57
CA GLU A 187 -1.75 -12.06 8.62
C GLU A 187 -2.73 -10.90 8.88
N THR A 188 -2.19 -9.68 8.88
CA THR A 188 -3.00 -8.45 8.90
C THR A 188 -4.07 -8.47 7.80
N VAL A 189 -5.34 -8.30 8.19
CA VAL A 189 -6.44 -8.20 7.24
C VAL A 189 -6.28 -6.91 6.41
N PRO A 190 -6.16 -7.01 5.07
CA PRO A 190 -6.10 -5.82 4.22
C PRO A 190 -7.46 -5.09 4.28
N MET A 191 -7.41 -3.80 4.61
CA MET A 191 -8.60 -2.95 4.75
C MET A 191 -8.94 -2.20 3.47
N LYS A 192 -7.92 -1.85 2.67
CA LYS A 192 -8.09 -1.31 1.32
C LYS A 192 -7.58 -2.35 0.34
N ILE A 193 -8.43 -2.81 -0.57
CA ILE A 193 -8.09 -3.82 -1.58
C ILE A 193 -8.45 -3.29 -2.97
N LYS A 194 -7.61 -3.59 -3.95
CA LYS A 194 -7.85 -3.34 -5.38
C LYS A 194 -7.54 -4.61 -6.18
N LYS A 195 -8.38 -4.88 -7.18
CA LYS A 195 -8.21 -6.00 -8.12
C LYS A 195 -7.16 -5.61 -9.17
N CYS A 196 -6.32 -6.54 -9.57
CA CYS A 196 -5.35 -6.39 -10.65
C CYS A 196 -5.31 -7.67 -11.48
N GLY A 197 -6.08 -7.70 -12.56
CA GLY A 197 -6.35 -8.92 -13.32
C GLY A 197 -6.98 -10.00 -12.43
N ASP A 198 -6.26 -11.11 -12.27
CA ASP A 198 -6.69 -12.27 -11.47
C ASP A 198 -6.20 -12.24 -10.01
N SER A 199 -5.58 -11.13 -9.60
CA SER A 199 -4.97 -10.94 -8.28
C SER A 199 -5.59 -9.75 -7.54
N TYR A 200 -5.22 -9.61 -6.26
CA TYR A 200 -5.60 -8.48 -5.44
C TYR A 200 -4.38 -7.89 -4.75
N ILE A 201 -4.27 -6.57 -4.75
CA ILE A 201 -3.33 -5.85 -3.87
C ILE A 201 -4.09 -5.22 -2.71
N GLY A 202 -3.60 -5.47 -1.50
CA GLY A 202 -4.24 -5.08 -0.26
C GLY A 202 -3.29 -4.32 0.66
N TYR A 203 -3.75 -3.20 1.20
CA TYR A 203 -3.09 -2.48 2.29
C TYR A 203 -3.82 -2.76 3.60
N GLY A 204 -3.04 -3.15 4.61
CA GLY A 204 -3.51 -3.31 5.98
C GLY A 204 -2.53 -2.66 6.96
N PHE A 205 -3.02 -2.39 8.17
CA PHE A 205 -2.15 -2.00 9.26
C PHE A 205 -2.66 -2.57 10.58
N THR A 206 -1.75 -2.75 11.52
CA THR A 206 -2.02 -3.17 12.89
C THR A 206 -1.32 -2.23 13.86
N PHE A 207 -1.88 -2.09 15.06
CA PHE A 207 -1.17 -1.49 16.17
C PHE A 207 -0.68 -2.62 17.08
N THR A 208 0.60 -2.61 17.40
CA THR A 208 1.21 -3.52 18.37
C THR A 208 1.60 -2.73 19.62
N ILE A 209 1.48 -3.38 20.78
CA ILE A 209 1.85 -2.81 22.08
C ILE A 209 2.82 -3.78 22.73
N GLU A 210 4.07 -3.37 22.87
CA GLU A 210 5.14 -4.16 23.47
C GLU A 210 5.78 -3.37 24.61
N SER A 211 5.66 -3.89 25.85
CA SER A 211 6.24 -3.26 27.05
C SER A 211 5.87 -1.76 27.20
N GLY A 212 4.64 -1.39 26.82
CA GLY A 212 4.15 -0.02 26.87
C GLY A 212 4.49 0.85 25.65
N ASN A 213 5.34 0.37 24.74
CA ASN A 213 5.60 1.04 23.47
C ASN A 213 4.56 0.65 22.43
N ILE A 214 3.92 1.64 21.82
CA ILE A 214 2.96 1.44 20.74
C ILE A 214 3.70 1.56 19.42
N SER A 215 3.44 0.66 18.48
CA SER A 215 3.87 0.84 17.10
C SER A 215 2.75 0.54 16.13
N ARG A 216 2.79 1.18 14.96
CA ARG A 216 1.92 0.85 13.84
C ARG A 216 2.73 0.15 12.78
N GLU A 217 2.33 -1.06 12.45
CA GLU A 217 2.88 -1.85 11.35
C GLU A 217 1.92 -1.74 10.18
N SER A 218 2.44 -1.40 9.01
CA SER A 218 1.68 -1.12 7.81
C SER A 218 2.26 -1.96 6.68
N ILE A 219 1.40 -2.74 6.01
CA ILE A 219 1.83 -3.72 5.03
C ILE A 219 1.01 -3.57 3.75
N LEU A 220 1.69 -3.71 2.62
CA LEU A 220 1.10 -3.81 1.31
C LEU A 220 1.41 -5.20 0.76
N SER A 221 0.38 -5.97 0.44
CA SER A 221 0.48 -7.40 0.12
C SER A 221 -0.29 -7.71 -1.15
N LEU A 222 0.25 -8.63 -1.94
CA LEU A 222 -0.36 -9.19 -3.15
C LEU A 222 -0.95 -10.57 -2.82
N TYR A 223 -2.17 -10.81 -3.28
CA TYR A 223 -2.95 -12.02 -3.05
C TYR A 223 -3.48 -12.59 -4.36
N ASP A 224 -3.69 -13.91 -4.41
CA ASP A 224 -4.37 -14.55 -5.53
C ASP A 224 -5.90 -14.35 -5.46
N SER A 225 -6.64 -14.84 -6.47
CA SER A 225 -8.10 -14.77 -6.53
C SER A 225 -8.85 -15.44 -5.37
N LYS A 226 -8.16 -16.29 -4.59
CA LYS A 226 -8.67 -17.00 -3.41
C LYS A 226 -8.23 -16.34 -2.10
N PHE A 227 -7.54 -15.21 -2.15
CA PHE A 227 -6.93 -14.50 -1.02
C PHE A 227 -5.79 -15.27 -0.33
N ASN A 228 -5.11 -16.18 -1.03
CA ASN A 228 -3.82 -16.68 -0.57
C ASN A 228 -2.76 -15.59 -0.79
N LEU A 229 -1.90 -15.37 0.22
CA LEU A 229 -0.80 -14.42 0.10
C LEU A 229 0.21 -14.91 -0.95
N ILE A 230 0.47 -14.08 -1.95
CA ILE A 230 1.54 -14.32 -2.95
C ILE A 230 2.84 -13.69 -2.45
N LYS A 231 2.79 -12.40 -2.08
CA LYS A 231 4.00 -11.63 -1.73
C LYS A 231 3.66 -10.41 -0.88
N ASN A 232 4.52 -10.09 0.09
CA ASN A 232 4.52 -8.78 0.74
C ASN A 232 5.34 -7.80 -0.10
N ILE A 233 4.67 -6.79 -0.66
CA ILE A 233 5.28 -5.78 -1.53
C ILE A 233 6.04 -4.75 -0.71
N SER A 234 5.50 -4.33 0.42
CA SER A 234 6.14 -3.35 1.28
C SER A 234 5.71 -3.48 2.73
N PHE A 235 6.61 -3.09 3.63
CA PHE A 235 6.39 -3.10 5.07
C PHE A 235 6.98 -1.82 5.69
N ASN A 236 6.24 -1.22 6.61
CA ASN A 236 6.70 -0.09 7.39
C ASN A 236 6.25 -0.21 8.85
N LYS A 237 7.15 0.11 9.78
CA LYS A 237 6.87 0.19 11.22
C LYS A 237 7.12 1.62 11.70
N VAL A 238 6.12 2.22 12.35
CA VAL A 238 6.20 3.55 12.96
C VAL A 238 5.99 3.42 14.45
N GLU A 239 6.99 3.80 15.23
CA GLU A 239 6.85 3.93 16.67
C GLU A 239 5.95 5.12 17.03
N ILE A 240 5.04 4.91 17.98
CA ILE A 240 4.08 5.88 18.45
C ILE A 240 4.37 6.16 19.92
N LYS A 241 4.75 7.40 20.19
CA LYS A 241 4.97 7.90 21.55
C LYS A 241 3.69 8.59 22.01
N ALA A 242 2.87 7.92 22.82
CA ALA A 242 1.56 8.44 23.20
C ALA A 242 1.60 9.88 23.74
N LYS A 243 2.58 10.20 24.61
CA LYS A 243 2.81 11.54 25.16
C LYS A 243 3.25 12.58 24.12
N ASP A 244 4.13 12.20 23.21
CA ASP A 244 4.74 13.10 22.23
C ASP A 244 3.94 13.21 20.92
N GLY A 245 2.93 12.35 20.75
CA GLY A 245 2.23 12.16 19.49
C GLY A 245 3.07 11.46 18.43
N TYR A 246 2.57 11.43 17.19
CA TYR A 246 3.30 10.88 16.05
C TYR A 246 2.82 11.49 14.73
N ASP A 247 3.63 11.36 13.68
CA ASP A 247 3.19 11.67 12.32
C ASP A 247 2.26 10.55 11.84
N ARG A 248 0.95 10.85 11.83
CA ARG A 248 -0.07 9.86 11.45
C ARG A 248 0.01 9.44 9.99
N PHE A 249 0.56 10.28 9.12
CA PHE A 249 0.60 10.05 7.67
C PHE A 249 1.85 9.32 7.20
N LYS A 250 2.91 9.36 8.02
CA LYS A 250 4.16 8.64 7.79
C LYS A 250 3.88 7.16 7.51
N GLY A 251 4.40 6.62 6.40
CA GLY A 251 4.30 5.18 6.12
C GLY A 251 2.93 4.67 5.64
N ILE A 252 1.96 5.55 5.35
CA ILE A 252 0.69 5.11 4.74
C ILE A 252 0.87 5.07 3.21
N TYR A 253 0.75 3.90 2.61
CA TYR A 253 0.80 3.71 1.15
C TYR A 253 -0.47 4.25 0.47
N ARG A 254 -0.32 4.86 -0.71
CA ARG A 254 -1.45 5.06 -1.65
C ARG A 254 -1.15 4.22 -2.87
N PHE A 255 -2.16 3.50 -3.34
CA PHE A 255 -2.05 2.67 -4.51
C PHE A 255 -3.40 2.61 -5.22
N ASP A 256 -3.33 2.32 -6.51
CA ASP A 256 -4.44 1.92 -7.35
C ASP A 256 -3.92 1.04 -8.49
N THR A 257 -4.84 0.42 -9.22
CA THR A 257 -4.51 -0.57 -10.24
C THR A 257 -5.09 -0.19 -11.59
N ASP A 258 -4.33 -0.45 -12.65
CA ASP A 258 -4.88 -0.60 -13.99
C ASP A 258 -5.22 -2.08 -14.15
N ASP A 259 -6.49 -2.40 -13.95
CA ASP A 259 -6.96 -3.79 -13.95
C ASP A 259 -6.84 -4.46 -15.32
N GLU A 260 -7.09 -3.70 -16.39
CA GLU A 260 -7.06 -4.20 -17.77
C GLU A 260 -5.63 -4.52 -18.20
N ASN A 261 -4.69 -3.60 -17.92
CA ASN A 261 -3.28 -3.78 -18.25
C ASN A 261 -2.50 -4.55 -17.18
N LYS A 262 -3.17 -4.94 -16.08
CA LYS A 262 -2.60 -5.69 -14.95
C LYS A 262 -1.39 -4.99 -14.31
N LEU A 263 -1.52 -3.67 -14.11
CA LEU A 263 -0.48 -2.83 -13.53
C LEU A 263 -0.88 -2.32 -12.16
N ILE A 264 0.11 -2.13 -11.29
CA ILE A 264 -0.06 -1.66 -9.93
C ILE A 264 0.76 -0.39 -9.74
N TYR A 265 0.09 0.72 -9.44
CA TYR A 265 0.76 1.98 -9.10
C TYR A 265 0.83 2.14 -7.59
N ILE A 266 2.01 2.47 -7.07
CA ILE A 266 2.24 2.67 -5.63
C ILE A 266 2.93 4.02 -5.43
N ALA A 267 2.22 4.98 -4.85
CA ALA A 267 2.84 6.20 -4.37
C ALA A 267 3.63 5.90 -3.09
N ILE A 268 4.95 6.08 -3.18
CA ILE A 268 5.85 5.79 -2.07
C ILE A 268 5.63 6.83 -0.97
N PRO A 269 5.36 6.43 0.29
CA PRO A 269 5.14 7.36 1.38
C PRO A 269 6.37 8.24 1.63
N SER A 270 6.29 9.52 1.28
CA SER A 270 7.39 10.47 1.46
C SER A 270 6.89 11.89 1.66
N THR A 271 7.65 12.66 2.44
CA THR A 271 7.48 14.11 2.63
C THR A 271 8.48 14.95 1.85
N ASP A 272 9.47 14.30 1.22
CA ASP A 272 10.63 14.96 0.60
C ASP A 272 10.84 14.56 -0.86
N ARG A 273 10.19 13.48 -1.31
CA ARG A 273 10.30 12.98 -2.70
C ARG A 273 8.92 12.70 -3.29
N TYR A 274 8.77 13.01 -4.57
CA TYR A 274 7.64 12.57 -5.37
C TYR A 274 8.07 11.35 -6.16
N THR A 275 7.61 10.18 -5.74
CA THR A 275 7.97 8.89 -6.36
C THR A 275 6.76 7.99 -6.40
N ILE A 276 6.53 7.40 -7.57
CA ILE A 276 5.50 6.39 -7.80
C ILE A 276 6.18 5.20 -8.46
N ASP A 277 6.04 4.04 -7.84
CA ASP A 277 6.52 2.79 -8.41
C ASP A 277 5.40 2.16 -9.22
N LEU A 278 5.74 1.66 -10.40
CA LEU A 278 4.86 0.84 -11.23
C LEU A 278 5.32 -0.60 -11.18
N LEU A 279 4.44 -1.49 -10.77
CA LEU A 279 4.68 -2.92 -10.67
C LEU A 279 3.81 -3.68 -11.68
N ASN A 280 4.31 -4.81 -12.16
CA ASN A 280 3.51 -5.79 -12.89
C ASN A 280 2.58 -6.59 -11.95
N SER A 281 1.78 -7.50 -12.52
CA SER A 281 0.86 -8.35 -11.77
C SER A 281 1.53 -9.30 -10.77
N ASP A 282 2.82 -9.59 -10.96
CA ASP A 282 3.59 -10.46 -10.07
C ASP A 282 4.21 -9.68 -8.90
N GLY A 283 3.98 -8.36 -8.84
CA GLY A 283 4.51 -7.48 -7.81
C GLY A 283 6.00 -7.20 -7.98
N GLU A 284 6.50 -7.23 -9.21
CA GLU A 284 7.84 -6.81 -9.57
C GLU A 284 7.81 -5.39 -10.11
N LYS A 285 8.74 -4.55 -9.64
CA LYS A 285 8.84 -3.17 -10.10
C LYS A 285 9.40 -3.12 -11.52
N ILE A 286 8.66 -2.48 -12.42
CA ILE A 286 9.03 -2.34 -13.84
C ILE A 286 9.34 -0.89 -14.20
N GLU A 287 8.69 0.08 -13.57
CA GLU A 287 8.95 1.50 -13.81
C GLU A 287 8.96 2.31 -12.51
N GLU A 288 9.56 3.51 -12.59
CA GLU A 288 9.54 4.51 -11.54
C GLU A 288 9.24 5.89 -12.14
N ILE A 289 8.20 6.54 -11.64
CA ILE A 289 7.79 7.89 -12.05
C ILE A 289 8.20 8.87 -10.96
N ASN A 290 9.00 9.87 -11.35
CA ASN A 290 9.44 10.95 -10.48
C ASN A 290 9.17 12.32 -11.11
N ARG A 291 9.22 13.34 -10.26
CA ARG A 291 9.32 14.75 -10.67
C ARG A 291 10.01 15.59 -9.60
N ASN A 292 10.41 16.81 -9.95
CA ASN A 292 10.96 17.75 -8.99
C ASN A 292 9.89 18.14 -7.96
N TYR A 293 10.17 17.93 -6.68
CA TYR A 293 9.26 18.22 -5.58
C TYR A 293 9.93 19.06 -4.51
N ILE A 294 9.17 19.99 -3.94
CA ILE A 294 9.58 20.81 -2.81
C ILE A 294 8.65 20.46 -1.66
N ARG A 295 9.22 20.06 -0.53
CA ARG A 295 8.46 19.70 0.67
C ARG A 295 7.57 20.86 1.11
N ILE A 296 6.34 20.53 1.50
CA ILE A 296 5.34 21.50 1.94
C ILE A 296 5.16 21.32 3.45
N LYS A 297 5.28 22.42 4.19
CA LYS A 297 5.11 22.40 5.65
C LYS A 297 3.62 22.52 6.00
N TYR A 298 3.16 21.80 7.02
CA TYR A 298 1.87 22.10 7.61
C TYR A 298 1.89 23.46 8.32
N THR A 299 0.76 24.18 8.29
CA THR A 299 0.55 25.32 9.20
C THR A 299 0.11 24.82 10.58
N LYS A 300 0.14 25.70 11.59
CA LYS A 300 -0.32 25.33 12.94
C LYS A 300 -1.82 25.05 12.93
N GLU A 301 -2.57 25.90 12.24
CA GLU A 301 -4.03 25.83 12.09
C GLU A 301 -4.45 24.52 11.41
N GLU A 302 -3.71 24.06 10.39
CA GLU A 302 -3.97 22.77 9.74
C GLU A 302 -3.80 21.59 10.71
N ILE A 303 -2.75 21.58 11.52
CA ILE A 303 -2.51 20.51 12.50
C ILE A 303 -3.52 20.54 13.65
N GLU A 304 -3.90 21.73 14.12
CA GLU A 304 -4.94 21.90 15.13
C GLU A 304 -6.30 21.41 14.62
N LYS A 305 -6.67 21.75 13.37
CA LYS A 305 -7.88 21.25 12.71
C LYS A 305 -7.87 19.73 12.62
N ILE A 306 -6.77 19.14 12.12
CA ILE A 306 -6.62 17.68 12.03
C ILE A 306 -6.79 17.03 13.42
N ASN A 307 -6.13 17.55 14.45
CA ASN A 307 -6.21 17.00 15.81
C ASN A 307 -7.59 17.13 16.44
N LYS A 308 -8.36 18.17 16.09
CA LYS A 308 -9.74 18.37 16.54
C LYS A 308 -10.70 17.37 15.87
N GLU A 309 -10.57 17.19 14.55
CA GLU A 309 -11.49 16.39 13.74
C GLU A 309 -11.21 14.89 13.81
N THR A 310 -9.95 14.49 14.05
CA THR A 310 -9.54 13.08 13.93
C THR A 310 -8.80 12.60 15.18
N LYS A 311 -9.55 12.45 16.28
CA LYS A 311 -9.02 11.92 17.55
C LYS A 311 -8.60 10.47 17.38
N VAL A 312 -7.33 10.18 17.65
CA VAL A 312 -6.82 8.82 17.79
C VAL A 312 -6.72 8.54 19.28
N ILE A 313 -7.43 7.50 19.74
CA ILE A 313 -7.40 7.08 21.13
C ILE A 313 -6.72 5.72 21.19
N ILE A 314 -5.62 5.62 21.94
CA ILE A 314 -4.95 4.33 22.23
C ILE A 314 -4.83 4.22 23.74
N ASN A 315 -5.30 3.12 24.31
CA ASN A 315 -5.35 2.90 25.76
C ASN A 315 -6.04 4.03 26.56
N GLY A 316 -7.06 4.67 25.97
CA GLY A 316 -7.77 5.80 26.58
C GLY A 316 -7.07 7.16 26.47
N GLU A 317 -5.84 7.20 25.94
CA GLU A 317 -5.10 8.45 25.73
C GLU A 317 -5.33 9.00 24.31
N ILE A 318 -5.58 10.31 24.22
CA ILE A 318 -5.67 10.99 22.93
C ILE A 318 -4.26 11.25 22.40
N ILE A 319 -3.93 10.61 21.28
CA ILE A 319 -2.64 10.78 20.62
C ILE A 319 -2.72 11.90 19.60
N LYS A 320 -1.84 12.90 19.77
CA LYS A 320 -1.74 14.06 18.86
C LYS A 320 -1.00 13.69 17.58
N ASN A 321 -1.45 14.25 16.46
CA ASN A 321 -0.70 14.29 15.22
C ASN A 321 0.41 15.36 15.30
N THR A 322 1.64 14.96 14.99
CA THR A 322 2.83 15.84 15.00
C THR A 322 3.51 15.98 13.64
N ALA A 323 2.81 15.61 12.57
CA ALA A 323 3.30 15.76 11.19
C ALA A 323 3.78 17.20 10.92
N ARG A 324 5.03 17.33 10.46
CA ARG A 324 5.63 18.64 10.14
C ARG A 324 5.47 19.01 8.66
N PHE A 325 5.50 18.01 7.80
CA PHE A 325 5.43 18.16 6.36
C PHE A 325 4.28 17.34 5.81
N LYS A 326 3.64 17.87 4.77
CA LYS A 326 2.57 17.18 4.04
C LYS A 326 3.18 16.05 3.19
N PRO A 327 2.46 14.94 2.99
CA PRO A 327 2.91 13.89 2.06
C PRO A 327 3.04 14.47 0.65
N ALA A 328 4.08 14.11 -0.09
CA ALA A 328 4.29 14.59 -1.46
C ALA A 328 3.11 14.24 -2.37
N ILE A 329 2.59 13.03 -2.19
CA ILE A 329 1.42 12.51 -2.88
C ILE A 329 0.35 12.22 -1.83
N LYS A 330 -0.80 12.87 -1.95
CA LYS A 330 -1.94 12.73 -1.04
C LYS A 330 -2.81 11.53 -1.41
N ASN A 331 -3.01 11.33 -2.72
CA ASN A 331 -3.79 10.22 -3.25
C ASN A 331 -3.40 9.92 -4.71
N ILE A 332 -3.71 8.71 -5.18
CA ILE A 332 -3.63 8.35 -6.60
C ILE A 332 -4.87 7.54 -7.00
N PHE A 333 -5.21 7.58 -8.28
CA PHE A 333 -6.16 6.66 -8.89
C PHE A 333 -5.84 6.44 -10.37
N VAL A 334 -6.33 5.34 -10.94
CA VAL A 334 -6.25 5.08 -12.39
C VAL A 334 -7.64 5.29 -12.99
N SER A 335 -7.74 6.05 -14.09
CA SER A 335 -8.99 6.22 -14.82
C SER A 335 -9.28 5.00 -15.70
N LYS A 336 -10.53 4.86 -16.19
CA LYS A 336 -10.88 3.79 -17.14
C LYS A 336 -10.05 3.80 -18.41
N SER A 337 -9.52 4.97 -18.79
CA SER A 337 -8.60 5.13 -19.92
C SER A 337 -7.17 4.65 -19.62
N GLY A 338 -6.90 4.07 -18.45
CA GLY A 338 -5.57 3.59 -18.03
C GLY A 338 -4.60 4.69 -17.59
N LYS A 339 -5.05 5.96 -17.56
CA LYS A 339 -4.22 7.09 -17.13
C LYS A 339 -4.11 7.13 -15.62
N LEU A 340 -2.93 7.44 -15.13
CA LEU A 340 -2.67 7.63 -13.70
C LEU A 340 -2.93 9.08 -13.31
N TRP A 341 -3.78 9.29 -12.32
CA TRP A 341 -4.10 10.60 -11.75
C TRP A 341 -3.56 10.71 -10.34
N VAL A 342 -2.84 11.79 -10.05
CA VAL A 342 -2.11 11.97 -8.80
C VAL A 342 -2.52 13.27 -8.12
N GLU A 343 -3.11 13.16 -6.92
CA GLU A 343 -3.42 14.29 -6.07
C GLU A 343 -2.18 14.64 -5.23
N ASN A 344 -1.67 15.86 -5.41
CA ASN A 344 -0.57 16.39 -4.62
C ASN A 344 -1.07 17.07 -3.35
N SER A 345 -0.19 17.17 -2.36
CA SER A 345 -0.37 18.19 -1.32
C SER A 345 -0.17 19.59 -1.90
N ILE A 346 -0.97 20.55 -1.44
CA ILE A 346 -0.90 21.95 -1.85
C ILE A 346 -0.30 22.82 -0.75
N ASP A 347 0.45 23.84 -1.14
CA ASP A 347 0.87 24.90 -0.23
C ASP A 347 -0.26 25.94 -0.10
N THR A 348 -0.98 25.86 1.02
CA THR A 348 -2.11 26.73 1.33
C THR A 348 -1.69 28.20 1.47
N LYS A 349 -0.42 28.49 1.80
CA LYS A 349 0.10 29.87 1.84
C LYS A 349 0.28 30.47 0.46
N ARG A 350 0.54 29.63 -0.54
CA ARG A 350 0.75 30.04 -1.94
C ARG A 350 -0.54 30.10 -2.75
N LYS A 351 -1.70 29.82 -2.12
CA LYS A 351 -3.02 29.76 -2.77
C LYS A 351 -2.98 28.91 -4.05
N GLU A 352 -2.28 27.79 -3.99
CA GLU A 352 -2.18 26.87 -5.14
C GLU A 352 -3.55 26.27 -5.45
N ILE A 353 -3.87 26.22 -6.75
CA ILE A 353 -5.10 25.62 -7.23
C ILE A 353 -5.01 24.10 -7.03
N PRO A 354 -5.94 23.49 -6.25
CA PRO A 354 -6.00 22.05 -6.11
C PRO A 354 -6.13 21.38 -7.48
N SER A 355 -5.22 20.47 -7.79
CA SER A 355 -5.15 19.83 -9.10
C SER A 355 -4.60 18.41 -9.00
N TYR A 356 -4.92 17.63 -10.03
CA TYR A 356 -4.35 16.33 -10.31
C TYR A 356 -3.25 16.48 -11.35
N ASP A 357 -2.10 15.84 -11.12
CA ASP A 357 -1.17 15.54 -12.20
C ASP A 357 -1.70 14.29 -12.95
N VAL A 358 -1.73 14.32 -14.28
CA VAL A 358 -2.20 13.20 -15.10
C VAL A 358 -1.04 12.64 -15.91
N PHE A 359 -0.80 11.34 -15.76
CA PHE A 359 0.26 10.61 -16.41
C PHE A 359 -0.28 9.58 -17.39
N GLU A 360 0.44 9.41 -18.49
CA GLU A 360 0.21 8.37 -19.48
C GLU A 360 1.58 7.79 -19.86
N ASN A 361 1.73 6.47 -19.76
CA ASN A 361 2.99 5.76 -20.04
C ASN A 361 4.20 6.39 -19.32
N GLY A 362 4.05 6.66 -18.02
CA GLY A 362 5.08 7.25 -17.15
C GLY A 362 5.36 8.75 -17.36
N LYS A 363 4.76 9.37 -18.38
CA LYS A 363 4.96 10.79 -18.72
C LYS A 363 3.83 11.67 -18.20
N LEU A 364 4.17 12.79 -17.57
CA LEU A 364 3.23 13.83 -17.18
C LEU A 364 2.70 14.54 -18.43
N ILE A 365 1.42 14.34 -18.76
CA ILE A 365 0.82 14.89 -19.98
C ILE A 365 0.07 16.20 -19.73
N THR A 366 -0.58 16.34 -18.57
CA THR A 366 -1.34 17.54 -18.22
C THR A 366 -1.56 17.66 -16.71
N LYS A 367 -2.10 18.81 -16.29
CA LYS A 367 -2.65 19.03 -14.95
C LYS A 367 -4.12 19.35 -15.07
N VAL A 368 -4.92 18.85 -14.15
CA VAL A 368 -6.37 19.02 -14.18
C VAL A 368 -6.84 19.57 -12.84
N LYS A 369 -7.59 20.68 -12.86
CA LYS A 369 -8.22 21.26 -11.67
C LYS A 369 -9.07 20.21 -10.96
N LYS A 370 -9.05 20.21 -9.63
CA LYS A 370 -9.92 19.36 -8.80
C LYS A 370 -11.37 19.89 -8.72
N GLU A 371 -11.80 20.72 -9.66
CA GLU A 371 -13.15 21.29 -9.69
C GLU A 371 -14.17 20.20 -10.06
N LEU A 372 -14.68 19.48 -9.06
CA LEU A 372 -15.98 18.83 -9.14
C LEU A 372 -16.87 19.45 -8.06
N VAL A 373 -17.61 20.47 -8.50
CA VAL A 373 -18.84 21.03 -7.92
C VAL A 373 -18.68 21.77 -6.56
N PRO A 374 -19.73 22.45 -6.04
CA PRO A 374 -19.66 23.68 -5.26
C PRO A 374 -19.07 23.40 -3.87
N GLU A 375 -18.89 24.45 -3.06
CA GLU A 375 -17.99 24.49 -1.91
C GLU A 375 -18.09 23.38 -0.84
N ASN A 376 -19.00 22.38 -0.88
CA ASN A 376 -19.26 21.48 0.26
C ASN A 376 -19.63 19.99 -0.02
N GLU A 377 -19.14 19.32 -1.07
CA GLU A 377 -19.53 17.90 -1.29
C GLU A 377 -18.37 16.88 -1.26
N THR A 378 -18.63 15.74 -0.63
CA THR A 378 -17.64 14.67 -0.42
C THR A 378 -17.44 13.87 -1.71
N ILE A 379 -16.32 14.09 -2.37
CA ILE A 379 -15.86 13.29 -3.52
C ILE A 379 -15.13 12.05 -3.02
N LEU A 380 -15.59 10.88 -3.44
CA LEU A 380 -14.85 9.65 -3.33
C LEU A 380 -14.44 9.16 -4.72
N ASN A 381 -13.13 9.10 -4.97
CA ASN A 381 -12.60 8.49 -6.19
C ASN A 381 -12.38 6.99 -5.98
N ARG A 382 -12.99 6.17 -6.84
CA ARG A 382 -12.99 4.70 -6.75
C ARG A 382 -12.32 4.00 -7.94
N GLY A 383 -11.32 4.61 -8.56
CA GLY A 383 -10.61 4.00 -9.70
C GLY A 383 -11.33 4.31 -11.01
N GLY A 384 -11.40 5.60 -11.32
CA GLY A 384 -12.00 6.13 -12.54
C GLY A 384 -13.44 6.62 -12.38
N GLU A 385 -14.13 6.20 -11.33
CA GLU A 385 -15.43 6.74 -10.94
C GLU A 385 -15.29 7.73 -9.79
N ILE A 386 -16.11 8.78 -9.84
CA ILE A 386 -16.25 9.80 -8.81
C ILE A 386 -17.70 9.78 -8.35
N VAL A 387 -17.88 9.45 -7.07
CA VAL A 387 -19.18 9.52 -6.40
C VAL A 387 -19.28 10.87 -5.70
N THR A 388 -20.36 11.61 -5.97
CA THR A 388 -20.72 12.87 -5.30
C THR A 388 -22.08 12.74 -4.63
N ARG A 389 -22.32 13.59 -3.65
CA ARG A 389 -23.64 13.80 -3.04
C ARG A 389 -24.00 15.26 -3.22
N ASP A 390 -24.99 15.54 -4.06
CA ASP A 390 -25.46 16.90 -4.34
C ASP A 390 -26.15 17.52 -3.10
N GLU A 391 -26.39 18.83 -3.09
CA GLU A 391 -27.04 19.55 -1.97
C GLU A 391 -28.42 18.97 -1.57
N ASP A 392 -29.15 18.40 -2.54
CA ASP A 392 -30.43 17.72 -2.31
C ASP A 392 -30.28 16.29 -1.75
N GLY A 393 -29.03 15.86 -1.52
CA GLY A 393 -28.63 14.54 -1.05
C GLY A 393 -28.51 13.50 -2.17
N SER A 394 -28.80 13.84 -3.42
CA SER A 394 -28.77 12.86 -4.52
C SER A 394 -27.36 12.34 -4.76
N ILE A 395 -27.24 11.05 -5.07
CA ILE A 395 -25.95 10.42 -5.32
C ILE A 395 -25.71 10.39 -6.82
N ASN A 396 -24.66 11.06 -7.26
CA ASN A 396 -24.25 11.10 -8.67
C ASN A 396 -22.92 10.38 -8.85
N ILE A 397 -22.81 9.63 -9.94
CA ILE A 397 -21.59 8.92 -10.30
C ILE A 397 -21.11 9.45 -11.64
N TYR A 398 -19.87 9.92 -11.64
CA TYR A 398 -19.19 10.45 -12.82
C TYR A 398 -18.02 9.56 -13.20
N GLU A 399 -17.76 9.42 -14.48
CA GLU A 399 -16.55 8.78 -15.00
C GLU A 399 -15.57 9.84 -15.49
N VAL A 400 -14.33 9.76 -15.01
CA VAL A 400 -13.24 10.67 -15.41
C VAL A 400 -12.72 10.26 -16.79
N LYS A 401 -12.65 11.22 -17.72
CA LYS A 401 -12.18 11.00 -19.11
C LYS A 401 -10.66 11.14 -19.24
#